data_AF-T0ZWE1-F1
#
_entry.id   AF-T0ZWE1-F1
#
_cell.length_a   1.000
_cell.length_b   1.000
_cell.length_c   1.000
_cell.angle_alpha   90.00
_cell.angle_beta   90.00
_cell.angle_gamma   90.00
#
_symmetry.space_group_name_H-M   'P 1'
#
loop_
_entity.id
_entity.type
_entity.pdbx_description
1 polymer ?
#
loop_
_entity_poly.entity_id
_entity_poly.type
_entity_poly.pdbx_seq_one_letter_code
_entity_poly.pdbx_strand_id
1 'polypeptide(L)'
;MLPSDMLTREDVSRIADAMLNLRDRAFVWTLFNSARRPGEILRMTVGDVRRCPGEGVLELSIKGEKGSPPTVVPVYEDAVPALLCWLEIHPRRDERGAPLWCGMRGRSVGAPVSYTLMSK
;
A
#
# COMPACT_ATOMS: atom_id res chain seq x y z
N MET A 1 14.78 -9.62 18.31
CA MET A 1 14.92 -8.61 17.25
C MET A 1 15.46 -7.37 17.93
N LEU A 2 16.70 -7.02 17.62
CA LEU A 2 17.33 -5.79 18.10
C LEU A 2 16.85 -4.60 17.25
N PRO A 3 16.91 -3.36 17.74
CA PRO A 3 16.57 -2.18 16.93
C PRO A 3 17.38 -2.09 15.63
N SER A 4 18.60 -2.63 15.62
CA SER A 4 19.46 -2.75 14.43
C SER A 4 18.94 -3.72 13.36
N ASP A 5 18.00 -4.60 13.72
CA ASP A 5 17.41 -5.57 12.78
C ASP A 5 16.17 -5.00 12.08
N MET A 6 15.72 -3.80 12.45
CA MET A 6 14.58 -3.13 11.83
C MET A 6 15.02 -2.38 10.58
N LEU A 7 14.23 -2.50 9.51
CA LEU A 7 14.46 -1.71 8.29
C LEU A 7 14.36 -0.22 8.61
N THR A 8 15.27 0.57 8.06
CA THR A 8 15.19 2.03 8.06
C THR A 8 14.36 2.52 6.86
N ARG A 9 13.99 3.81 6.85
CA ARG A 9 13.34 4.42 5.68
C ARG A 9 14.22 4.35 4.45
N GLU A 10 15.53 4.51 4.63
CA GLU A 10 16.53 4.42 3.59
C GLU A 10 16.60 3.00 3.02
N ASP A 11 16.53 1.97 3.87
CA ASP A 11 16.49 0.58 3.41
C ASP A 11 15.22 0.30 2.59
N VAL A 12 14.07 0.78 3.07
CA VAL A 12 12.78 0.63 2.38
C VAL A 12 12.77 1.35 1.04
N SER A 13 13.36 2.55 0.96
CA SER A 13 13.54 3.28 -0.30
C SER A 13 14.34 2.45 -1.29
N ARG A 14 15.49 1.89 -0.89
CA ARG A 14 16.31 1.05 -1.77
C ARG A 14 15.56 -0.20 -2.24
N ILE A 15 14.79 -0.83 -1.35
CA ILE A 15 13.96 -2.00 -1.70
C ILE A 15 12.89 -1.59 -2.71
N ALA A 16 12.19 -0.48 -2.46
CA ALA A 16 11.16 0.04 -3.37
C ALA A 16 11.77 0.38 -4.74
N ASP A 17 12.91 1.06 -4.79
CA ASP A 17 13.56 1.44 -6.05
C ASP A 17 13.97 0.23 -6.91
N ALA A 18 14.26 -0.91 -6.28
CA ALA A 18 14.53 -2.16 -6.96
C ALA A 18 13.28 -2.87 -7.55
N MET A 19 12.06 -2.46 -7.17
CA MET A 19 10.83 -3.11 -7.62
C MET A 19 10.48 -2.76 -9.07
N LEU A 20 10.16 -3.80 -9.85
CA LEU A 20 9.91 -3.67 -11.28
C LEU A 20 8.62 -2.94 -11.65
N ASN A 21 7.62 -2.92 -10.76
CA ASN A 21 6.32 -2.31 -11.04
C ASN A 21 5.88 -1.37 -9.92
N LEU A 22 5.05 -0.38 -10.29
CA LEU A 22 4.62 0.69 -9.38
C LEU A 22 3.74 0.18 -8.23
N ARG A 23 2.98 -0.91 -8.43
CA ARG A 23 2.20 -1.54 -7.37
C ARG A 23 3.10 -2.04 -6.24
N ASP A 24 4.14 -2.78 -6.56
CA ASP A 24 5.01 -3.40 -5.56
C ASP A 24 5.85 -2.36 -4.83
N ARG A 25 6.26 -1.29 -5.54
CA ARG A 25 6.86 -0.09 -4.92
C ARG A 25 5.96 0.49 -3.84
N ALA A 26 4.71 0.79 -4.21
CA ALA A 26 3.73 1.34 -3.28
C ALA A 26 3.40 0.37 -2.14
N PHE A 27 3.39 -0.93 -2.41
CA PHE A 27 3.05 -1.97 -1.43
C PHE A 27 4.10 -2.09 -0.34
N VAL A 28 5.39 -2.13 -0.70
CA VAL A 28 6.50 -2.19 0.26
C VAL A 28 6.50 -0.97 1.18
N TRP A 29 6.33 0.23 0.60
CA TRP A 29 6.17 1.45 1.37
C TRP A 29 4.97 1.37 2.32
N THR A 30 3.82 0.88 1.84
CA THR A 30 2.62 0.77 2.67
C THR A 30 2.81 -0.18 3.85
N LEU A 31 3.47 -1.32 3.65
CA LEU A 31 3.80 -2.26 4.72
C LEU A 31 4.67 -1.60 5.79
N PHE A 32 5.74 -0.94 5.36
CA PHE A 32 6.66 -0.26 6.27
C PHE A 32 5.98 0.87 7.05
N ASN A 33 5.18 1.67 6.36
CA ASN A 33 4.50 2.84 6.92
C ASN A 33 3.47 2.46 7.99
N SER A 34 2.70 1.41 7.71
CA SER A 34 1.58 1.01 8.55
C SER A 34 1.96 0.15 9.75
N ALA A 35 3.13 -0.52 9.69
CA ALA A 35 3.52 -1.60 10.60
C ALA A 35 2.41 -2.67 10.80
N ARG A 36 1.55 -2.87 9.78
CA ARG A 36 0.43 -3.81 9.82
C ARG A 36 0.76 -5.14 9.17
N ARG A 37 -0.07 -6.15 9.47
CA ARG A 37 0.09 -7.47 8.87
C ARG A 37 -0.21 -7.37 7.36
N PRO A 38 0.54 -8.08 6.49
CA PRO A 38 0.29 -8.05 5.05
C PRO A 38 -1.15 -8.39 4.66
N GLY A 39 -1.81 -9.30 5.40
CA GLY A 39 -3.21 -9.63 5.15
C GLY A 39 -4.19 -8.48 5.40
N GLU A 40 -3.88 -7.54 6.30
CA GLU A 40 -4.70 -6.33 6.51
C GLU A 40 -4.51 -5.36 5.34
N ILE A 41 -3.25 -5.17 4.93
CA ILE A 41 -2.89 -4.30 3.80
C ILE A 41 -3.50 -4.81 2.50
N LEU A 42 -3.44 -6.13 2.24
CA LEU A 42 -4.02 -6.74 1.03
C LEU A 42 -5.54 -6.55 0.91
N ARG A 43 -6.24 -6.27 2.01
CA ARG A 43 -7.70 -6.06 2.04
C ARG A 43 -8.10 -4.59 1.87
N MET A 44 -7.13 -3.69 1.77
CA MET A 44 -7.39 -2.27 1.52
C MET A 44 -8.07 -2.07 0.18
N THR A 45 -8.89 -1.04 0.11
CA THR A 45 -9.57 -0.57 -1.09
C THR A 45 -8.99 0.76 -1.54
N VAL A 46 -9.24 1.15 -2.80
CA VAL A 46 -8.79 2.46 -3.32
C VAL A 46 -9.31 3.61 -2.44
N GLY A 47 -10.54 3.50 -1.94
CA GLY A 47 -11.13 4.50 -1.04
C GLY A 47 -10.53 4.56 0.36
N ASP A 48 -9.72 3.57 0.76
CA ASP A 48 -9.00 3.57 2.03
C ASP A 48 -7.75 4.47 1.98
N VAL A 49 -7.34 4.96 0.80
CA VAL A 49 -6.27 5.97 0.65
C VAL A 49 -6.90 7.34 0.47
N ARG A 50 -6.66 8.25 1.42
CA ARG A 50 -7.23 9.60 1.41
C ARG A 50 -6.15 10.66 1.24
N ARG A 51 -6.45 11.71 0.49
CA ARG A 51 -5.63 12.93 0.43
C ARG A 51 -6.15 13.88 1.51
N CYS A 52 -5.28 14.33 2.40
CA CYS A 52 -5.61 15.38 3.37
C CYS A 52 -5.60 16.74 2.65
N PRO A 53 -6.75 17.43 2.56
CA PRO A 53 -6.80 18.74 1.92
C PRO A 53 -5.93 19.74 2.69
N GLY A 54 -5.05 20.47 1.99
CA GLY A 54 -4.24 21.55 2.57
C GLY A 54 -2.83 21.17 3.01
N GLU A 55 -2.53 19.88 3.22
CA GLU A 55 -1.21 19.44 3.71
C GLU A 55 -0.42 18.61 2.69
N GLY A 56 -1.06 18.13 1.62
CA GLY A 56 -0.40 17.26 0.64
C GLY A 56 -0.07 15.86 1.16
N VAL A 57 -0.49 15.54 2.39
CA VAL A 57 -0.28 14.26 3.07
C VAL A 57 -1.32 13.24 2.61
N LEU A 58 -0.89 11.99 2.43
CA LEU A 58 -1.80 10.85 2.26
C LEU A 58 -2.08 10.19 3.61
N GLU A 59 -3.28 9.64 3.78
CA GLU A 59 -3.67 8.82 4.92
C GLU A 59 -4.16 7.45 4.47
N LEU A 60 -3.81 6.43 5.25
CA LEU A 60 -4.27 5.06 5.06
C LEU A 60 -5.28 4.70 6.14
N SER A 61 -6.48 4.31 5.73
CA SER A 61 -7.54 3.82 6.60
C SER A 61 -7.52 2.29 6.66
N ILE A 62 -6.79 1.72 7.60
CA ILE A 62 -6.54 0.28 7.64
C ILE A 62 -7.51 -0.41 8.59
N LYS A 63 -8.29 -1.34 8.04
CA LYS A 63 -9.23 -2.17 8.80
C LYS A 63 -8.45 -3.19 9.62
N GLY A 64 -8.69 -3.21 10.93
CA GLY A 64 -8.14 -4.23 11.82
C GLY A 64 -8.86 -5.58 11.71
N GLU A 65 -8.66 -6.42 12.71
CA GLU A 65 -9.43 -7.66 12.86
C GLU A 65 -10.93 -7.36 12.98
N LYS A 66 -11.76 -8.35 12.64
CA LYS A 66 -13.22 -8.20 12.67
C LYS A 66 -13.68 -7.71 14.05
N GLY A 67 -14.35 -6.56 14.08
CA GLY A 67 -14.82 -5.90 15.30
C GLY A 67 -13.89 -4.82 15.87
N SER A 68 -12.68 -4.67 15.32
CA SER A 68 -11.77 -3.57 15.67
C SER A 68 -12.08 -2.33 14.83
N PRO A 69 -11.99 -1.12 15.41
CA PRO A 69 -12.09 0.12 14.64
C PRO A 69 -10.94 0.23 13.63
N PRO A 70 -11.17 0.85 12.46
CA PRO A 70 -10.09 1.17 11.53
C PRO A 70 -9.07 2.11 12.18
N THR A 71 -7.80 1.97 11.84
CA THR A 71 -6.75 2.93 12.21
C THR A 71 -6.41 3.78 11.01
N VAL A 72 -6.28 5.09 11.25
CA VAL A 72 -5.77 6.04 10.26
C VAL A 72 -4.28 6.23 10.50
N VAL A 73 -3.47 6.00 9.46
CA VAL A 73 -2.01 6.17 9.51
C VAL A 73 -1.60 7.22 8.48
N PRO A 74 -0.87 8.28 8.88
CA PRO A 74 -0.32 9.24 7.93
C PRO A 74 0.82 8.61 7.14
N VAL A 75 0.88 8.90 5.85
CA VAL A 75 1.90 8.36 4.96
C VAL A 75 3.16 9.23 5.03
N TYR A 76 4.32 8.64 5.37
CA TYR A 76 5.62 9.28 5.21
C TYR A 76 5.79 9.95 3.84
N GLU A 77 6.41 11.14 3.83
CA GLU A 77 6.63 11.94 2.63
C GLU A 77 7.30 11.16 1.48
N ASP A 78 8.33 10.35 1.78
CA ASP A 78 9.06 9.55 0.80
C ASP A 78 8.20 8.46 0.14
N ALA A 79 7.14 8.01 0.82
CA ALA A 79 6.21 7.00 0.32
C ALA A 79 5.08 7.59 -0.55
N VAL A 80 4.81 8.89 -0.44
CA VAL A 80 3.70 9.56 -1.13
C VAL A 80 3.82 9.41 -2.66
N PRO A 81 4.99 9.68 -3.30
CA PRO A 81 5.12 9.55 -4.75
C PRO A 81 4.81 8.13 -5.24
N ALA A 82 5.27 7.09 -4.53
CA ALA A 82 5.03 5.71 -4.91
C ALA A 82 3.54 5.36 -4.89
N LEU A 83 2.83 5.76 -3.83
CA LEU A 83 1.38 5.55 -3.70
C LEU A 83 0.58 6.32 -4.75
N LEU A 84 0.92 7.59 -5.00
CA LEU A 84 0.25 8.40 -6.02
C LEU A 84 0.44 7.82 -7.43
N CYS A 85 1.67 7.45 -7.78
CA CYS A 85 1.97 6.81 -9.06
C CYS A 85 1.18 5.51 -9.25
N TRP A 86 1.05 4.69 -8.20
CA TRP A 86 0.23 3.49 -8.26
C TRP A 86 -1.25 3.80 -8.46
N LEU A 87 -1.80 4.73 -7.68
CA LEU A 87 -3.21 5.14 -7.79
C LEU A 87 -3.54 5.69 -9.18
N GLU A 88 -2.63 6.44 -9.80
CA GLU A 88 -2.82 7.03 -11.13
C GLU A 88 -2.98 5.96 -12.23
N ILE A 89 -2.15 4.91 -12.17
CA ILE A 89 -2.17 3.83 -13.15
C ILE A 89 -3.07 2.65 -12.75
N HIS A 90 -3.72 2.72 -11.59
CA HIS A 90 -4.54 1.63 -11.07
C HIS A 90 -5.70 1.34 -12.03
N PRO A 91 -5.92 0.08 -12.45
CA PRO A 91 -6.89 -0.26 -13.51
C PRO A 91 -8.34 0.07 -13.14
N ARG A 92 -8.63 0.21 -11.84
CA ARG A 92 -9.95 0.55 -11.29
C ARG A 92 -9.89 1.75 -10.34
N ARG A 93 -9.05 2.76 -10.65
CA ARG A 93 -8.78 3.91 -9.75
C ARG A 93 -10.02 4.73 -9.39
N ASP A 94 -11.02 4.77 -10.26
CA ASP A 94 -12.24 5.55 -10.05
C ASP A 94 -13.27 4.79 -9.19
N GLU A 95 -12.99 3.53 -8.87
CA GLU A 95 -13.86 2.67 -8.07
C GLU A 95 -13.37 2.59 -6.63
N ARG A 96 -13.95 3.40 -5.73
CA ARG A 96 -13.56 3.43 -4.30
C ARG A 96 -13.58 2.06 -3.62
N GLY A 97 -14.47 1.15 -4.03
CA GLY A 97 -14.59 -0.20 -3.48
C GLY A 97 -13.66 -1.23 -4.12
N ALA A 98 -12.90 -0.87 -5.15
CA ALA A 98 -11.95 -1.78 -5.78
C ALA A 98 -10.78 -2.10 -4.82
N PRO A 99 -10.21 -3.32 -4.87
CA PRO A 99 -9.03 -3.65 -4.07
C PRO A 99 -7.88 -2.73 -4.48
N LEU A 100 -7.20 -2.14 -3.49
CA LEU A 100 -6.04 -1.27 -3.73
C LEU A 100 -4.89 -2.04 -4.37
N TRP A 101 -4.75 -3.32 -4.01
CA TRP A 101 -3.71 -4.20 -4.51
C TRP A 101 -4.33 -5.23 -5.44
N CYS A 102 -4.12 -5.05 -6.74
CA CYS A 102 -4.72 -5.88 -7.76
C CYS A 102 -3.70 -6.50 -8.72
N GLY A 103 -4.16 -7.51 -9.47
CA GLY A 103 -3.39 -8.04 -10.59
C GLY A 103 -3.21 -6.97 -11.67
N MET A 104 -2.06 -7.00 -12.34
CA MET A 104 -1.71 -6.03 -13.39
C MET A 104 -1.58 -6.68 -14.78
N ARG A 105 -1.77 -8.00 -14.88
CA ARG A 105 -1.54 -8.76 -16.14
C ARG A 105 -2.59 -9.84 -16.37
N GLY A 106 -2.89 -10.08 -17.65
CA GLY A 106 -3.77 -11.15 -18.10
C GLY A 106 -5.18 -11.07 -17.49
N ARG A 107 -5.76 -12.23 -17.15
CA ARG A 107 -7.11 -12.32 -16.58
C ARG A 107 -7.24 -11.79 -15.15
N SER A 108 -6.12 -11.43 -14.50
CA SER A 108 -6.10 -10.95 -13.11
C SER A 108 -6.20 -9.43 -12.98
N VAL A 109 -6.24 -8.68 -14.10
CA VAL A 109 -6.26 -7.22 -14.08
C VAL A 109 -7.45 -6.71 -13.25
N GLY A 110 -7.17 -5.91 -12.22
CA GLY A 110 -8.19 -5.35 -11.33
C GLY A 110 -8.84 -6.33 -10.34
N ALA A 111 -8.44 -7.61 -10.36
CA ALA A 111 -8.83 -8.60 -9.36
C ALA A 111 -7.89 -8.52 -8.13
N PRO A 112 -8.38 -8.78 -6.91
CA PRO A 112 -7.55 -8.71 -5.70
C PRO A 112 -6.39 -9.69 -5.77
N VAL A 113 -5.21 -9.25 -5.35
CA VAL A 113 -4.06 -10.16 -5.18
C VAL A 113 -4.20 -10.98 -3.92
N SER A 114 -3.79 -12.25 -3.99
CA SER A 114 -3.66 -13.12 -2.83
C SER A 114 -2.23 -13.10 -2.30
N TYR A 115 -2.06 -13.53 -1.05
CA TYR A 115 -0.75 -13.63 -0.41
C TYR A 115 0.25 -14.45 -1.24
N THR A 116 -0.19 -15.58 -1.82
CA THR A 116 0.61 -16.46 -2.67
C THR A 116 1.12 -15.81 -3.96
N LEU A 117 0.41 -14.79 -4.46
CA LEU A 117 0.81 -14.06 -5.67
C LEU A 117 1.79 -12.92 -5.37
N MET A 118 1.89 -12.49 -4.11
CA MET A 118 2.79 -11.43 -3.65
C MET A 118 4.10 -11.96 -3.06
N SER A 119 4.19 -13.26 -2.76
CA SER A 119 5.36 -13.90 -2.15
C SER A 119 6.34 -14.50 -3.18
N LYS A 120 6.22 -14.16 -4.46
CA LYS A 120 7.05 -14.67 -5.56
C LYS A 120 7.71 -13.50 -6.27
#